data_AF-J7S3U6-F1
#
_entry.id   AF-J7S3U6-F1
#
_cell.length_a   1.000
_cell.length_b   1.000
_cell.length_c   1.000
_cell.angle_alpha   90.00
_cell.angle_beta   90.00
_cell.angle_gamma   90.00
#
_symmetry.space_group_name_H-M   'P 1'
#
loop_
_entity.id
_entity.type
_entity.pdbx_description
1 polymer ?
#
loop_
_entity_poly.entity_id
_entity_poly.type
_entity_poly.pdbx_seq_one_letter_code
_entity_poly.pdbx_strand_id
1 'polypeptide(L)'
;MSKLIIPCRNFLWSASRSIHTTAPLLKKVKKGAAHTGKAAAKEAEPDEIVDVKSYLLAAKSKFDQCLVACQKRQNEVKQSTANVKIFDQLKLATGAPFTDVASTSLKGKNALLVSVFNPLDVKKVVSCILASGMNLTPEQMEGEGNQQNLKISLPPRTRESRLQQCKDCKAVFEEYKNSGLKSSLGSVRRTFMSKLKTIKQDDVVKRTEKDLEAMHKAYVNKLHEQFKQAEKSIMA
;
A
#
# COMPACT_ATOMS: atom_id res chain seq x y z
N MET A 1 -46.04 35.29 -28.89
CA MET A 1 -46.92 35.39 -27.71
C MET A 1 -47.72 34.10 -27.59
N SER A 2 -47.45 33.30 -26.55
CA SER A 2 -48.41 32.37 -25.90
C SER A 2 -47.67 31.68 -24.77
N LYS A 3 -47.86 32.22 -23.57
CA LYS A 3 -47.38 31.66 -22.29
C LYS A 3 -48.24 30.42 -22.00
N LEU A 4 -47.63 29.25 -21.81
CA LEU A 4 -48.32 28.12 -21.19
C LEU A 4 -47.81 27.96 -19.76
N ILE A 5 -48.73 28.16 -18.85
CA ILE A 5 -48.59 28.18 -17.40
C ILE A 5 -48.71 26.74 -16.87
N ILE A 6 -47.81 26.42 -15.95
CA ILE A 6 -47.73 25.20 -15.14
C ILE A 6 -48.97 25.11 -14.21
N PRO A 7 -49.40 23.90 -13.82
CA PRO A 7 -49.71 23.72 -12.41
C PRO A 7 -48.97 22.51 -11.80
N CYS A 8 -48.30 22.82 -10.70
CA CYS A 8 -47.67 21.91 -9.76
C CYS A 8 -48.64 20.82 -9.30
N ARG A 9 -48.16 19.58 -9.17
CA ARG A 9 -48.76 18.61 -8.27
C ARG A 9 -47.69 17.97 -7.40
N ASN A 10 -47.65 18.44 -6.15
CA ASN A 10 -47.00 17.81 -5.01
C ASN A 10 -47.38 16.32 -4.99
N PHE A 11 -46.36 15.45 -4.99
CA PHE A 11 -46.53 14.06 -4.57
C PHE A 11 -45.52 13.81 -3.45
N LEU A 12 -45.96 14.11 -2.23
CA LEU A 12 -45.26 13.76 -1.00
C LEU A 12 -45.37 12.26 -0.75
N TRP A 13 -44.22 11.67 -0.42
CA TRP A 13 -44.04 10.70 0.66
C TRP A 13 -44.79 9.37 0.57
N SER A 14 -44.08 8.31 0.18
CA SER A 14 -44.30 6.98 0.74
C SER A 14 -42.96 6.28 0.92
N ALA A 15 -42.44 6.33 2.14
CA ALA A 15 -41.27 5.59 2.57
C ALA A 15 -41.78 4.31 3.24
N SER A 16 -41.86 3.21 2.48
CA SER A 16 -42.09 1.88 3.05
C SER A 16 -40.76 1.16 3.20
N ARG A 17 -40.17 1.22 4.40
CA ARG A 17 -39.11 0.29 4.81
C ARG A 17 -39.78 -0.92 5.44
N SER A 18 -39.65 -2.08 4.80
CA SER A 18 -40.09 -3.37 5.33
C SER A 18 -39.15 -3.79 6.47
N ILE A 19 -39.65 -3.71 7.70
CA ILE A 19 -38.99 -4.23 8.90
C ILE A 19 -39.63 -5.59 9.19
N HIS A 20 -38.91 -6.68 8.95
CA HIS A 20 -39.33 -8.02 9.33
C HIS A 20 -38.78 -8.32 10.73
N THR A 21 -39.65 -8.36 11.72
CA THR A 21 -39.36 -8.81 13.09
C THR A 21 -39.92 -10.22 13.27
N THR A 22 -39.05 -11.23 13.36
CA THR A 22 -39.44 -12.58 13.80
C THR A 22 -39.40 -12.65 15.33
N ALA A 23 -40.47 -13.20 15.91
CA ALA A 23 -40.73 -13.24 17.35
C ALA A 23 -39.84 -14.27 18.09
N PRO A 24 -39.52 -14.04 19.39
CA PRO A 24 -38.74 -14.97 20.20
C PRO A 24 -39.60 -16.13 20.75
N LEU A 25 -39.10 -17.35 20.60
CA LEU A 25 -39.65 -18.57 21.21
C LEU A 25 -39.25 -18.64 22.70
N LEU A 26 -40.21 -18.40 23.60
CA LEU A 26 -40.11 -18.69 25.03
C LEU A 26 -40.98 -19.91 25.36
N LYS A 27 -40.38 -21.00 25.85
CA LYS A 27 -41.09 -22.10 26.49
C LYS A 27 -40.57 -22.35 27.92
N LYS A 28 -41.45 -22.01 28.85
CA LYS A 28 -41.58 -22.33 30.29
C LYS A 28 -40.60 -23.32 30.95
N VAL A 29 -40.04 -22.84 32.05
CA VAL A 29 -39.40 -23.55 33.18
C VAL A 29 -40.41 -24.40 33.98
N LYS A 30 -40.00 -25.60 34.43
CA LYS A 30 -40.44 -26.22 35.70
C LYS A 30 -39.31 -27.05 36.34
N LYS A 31 -39.00 -26.71 37.60
CA LYS A 31 -38.15 -27.35 38.65
C LYS A 31 -38.27 -28.90 38.69
N GLY A 32 -37.30 -29.70 39.14
CA GLY A 32 -36.02 -29.44 39.84
C GLY A 32 -35.31 -30.74 40.30
N ALA A 33 -34.20 -30.55 41.03
CA ALA A 33 -33.34 -31.49 41.80
C ALA A 33 -32.27 -32.28 41.01
N ALA A 34 -31.03 -32.51 41.47
CA ALA A 34 -30.10 -31.86 42.42
C ALA A 34 -28.71 -32.54 42.23
N HIS A 35 -27.63 -31.76 42.36
CA HIS A 35 -26.23 -32.12 42.69
C HIS A 35 -25.52 -33.31 42.02
N THR A 36 -24.41 -33.04 41.32
CA THR A 36 -23.04 -33.19 41.86
C THR A 36 -22.02 -32.75 40.81
N GLY A 37 -21.04 -31.96 41.25
CA GLY A 37 -20.01 -31.40 40.37
C GLY A 37 -19.00 -32.45 39.90
N LYS A 38 -18.46 -32.22 38.71
CA LYS A 38 -17.07 -32.58 38.42
C LYS A 38 -16.55 -31.70 37.28
N ALA A 39 -15.48 -30.98 37.62
CA ALA A 39 -14.61 -30.29 36.69
C ALA A 39 -13.87 -31.27 35.76
N ALA A 40 -13.24 -30.69 34.74
CA ALA A 40 -12.38 -31.29 33.71
C ALA A 40 -13.15 -31.88 32.51
N ALA A 41 -12.76 -31.64 31.26
CA ALA A 41 -11.41 -31.41 30.78
C ALA A 41 -11.34 -30.26 29.78
N LYS A 42 -10.45 -29.33 30.11
CA LYS A 42 -9.68 -28.55 29.15
C LYS A 42 -8.91 -29.57 28.31
N GLU A 43 -9.32 -29.77 27.07
CA GLU A 43 -8.52 -30.53 26.12
C GLU A 43 -7.22 -29.75 25.94
N ALA A 44 -6.18 -30.29 26.57
CA ALA A 44 -4.82 -29.90 26.35
C ALA A 44 -4.47 -30.34 24.93
N GLU A 45 -4.60 -29.41 24.00
CA GLU A 45 -3.80 -29.45 22.78
C GLU A 45 -2.34 -29.65 23.22
N PRO A 46 -1.65 -30.65 22.65
CA PRO A 46 -0.38 -31.14 23.16
C PRO A 46 0.61 -29.98 23.26
N ASP A 47 1.39 -29.96 24.35
CA ASP A 47 2.49 -29.00 24.55
C ASP A 47 3.39 -29.03 23.29
N GLU A 48 3.14 -28.12 22.35
CA GLU A 48 4.00 -27.91 21.19
C GLU A 48 5.35 -27.49 21.78
N ILE A 49 6.33 -28.38 21.65
CA ILE A 49 7.72 -28.03 21.88
C ILE A 49 8.03 -26.94 20.87
N VAL A 50 7.88 -25.68 21.29
CA VAL A 50 8.17 -24.53 20.45
C VAL A 50 9.67 -24.54 20.22
N ASP A 51 10.06 -24.98 19.02
CA ASP A 51 11.43 -24.83 18.57
C ASP A 51 11.73 -23.33 18.48
N VAL A 52 12.39 -22.82 19.52
CA VAL A 52 12.79 -21.42 19.70
C VAL A 52 13.46 -20.87 18.45
N LYS A 53 14.24 -21.70 17.76
CA LYS A 53 14.96 -21.29 16.55
C LYS A 53 13.99 -21.04 15.40
N SER A 54 13.08 -21.97 15.11
CA SER A 54 12.03 -21.77 14.10
C SER A 54 11.19 -20.51 14.38
N TYR A 55 10.89 -20.24 15.66
CA TYR A 55 10.09 -19.10 16.07
C TYR A 55 10.77 -17.76 15.79
N LEU A 56 12.05 -17.65 16.15
CA LEU A 56 12.86 -16.47 15.87
C LEU A 56 13.08 -16.27 14.36
N LEU A 57 13.23 -17.35 13.60
CA LEU A 57 13.34 -17.30 12.13
C LEU A 57 12.05 -16.80 11.49
N ALA A 58 10.88 -17.28 11.95
CA ALA A 58 9.59 -16.80 11.48
C ALA A 58 9.39 -15.30 11.79
N ALA A 59 9.82 -14.84 12.98
CA ALA A 59 9.79 -13.42 13.34
C ALA A 59 10.71 -12.58 12.43
N LYS A 60 11.95 -13.03 12.19
CA LYS A 60 12.90 -12.37 11.26
C LYS A 60 12.30 -12.23 9.85
N SER A 61 11.77 -13.30 9.29
CA SER A 61 11.16 -13.28 7.95
C SER A 61 10.00 -12.26 7.87
N LYS A 62 9.18 -12.17 8.91
CA LYS A 62 8.11 -11.17 8.98
C LYS A 62 8.67 -9.75 9.07
N PHE A 63 9.70 -9.51 9.89
CA PHE A 63 10.35 -8.20 9.96
C PHE A 63 11.00 -7.79 8.63
N ASP A 64 11.65 -8.72 7.92
CA ASP A 64 12.23 -8.46 6.60
C ASP A 64 11.16 -8.12 5.56
N GLN A 65 10.03 -8.83 5.56
CA GLN A 65 8.86 -8.50 4.72
C GLN A 65 8.35 -7.08 4.99
N CYS A 66 8.34 -6.65 6.25
CA CYS A 66 7.95 -5.29 6.63
C CYS A 66 8.91 -4.25 6.05
N LEU A 67 10.23 -4.49 6.14
CA LEU A 67 11.24 -3.61 5.56
C LEU A 67 11.10 -3.50 4.04
N VAL A 68 10.93 -4.61 3.34
CA VAL A 68 10.75 -4.62 1.88
C VAL A 68 9.47 -3.87 1.48
N ALA A 69 8.37 -4.08 2.19
CA ALA A 69 7.12 -3.36 1.94
C ALA A 69 7.26 -1.84 2.16
N CYS A 70 7.97 -1.45 3.24
CA CYS A 70 8.27 -0.06 3.53
C CYS A 70 9.13 0.57 2.44
N GLN A 71 10.19 -0.10 1.99
CA GLN A 71 11.05 0.38 0.89
C GLN A 71 10.27 0.56 -0.42
N LYS A 72 9.41 -0.40 -0.78
CA LYS A 72 8.55 -0.29 -1.97
C LYS A 72 7.66 0.95 -1.90
N ARG A 73 6.97 1.15 -0.77
CA ARG A 73 6.09 2.31 -0.58
C ARG A 73 6.85 3.64 -0.57
N GLN A 74 8.04 3.68 0.03
CA GLN A 74 8.90 4.87 -0.04
C GLN A 74 9.36 5.18 -1.47
N ASN A 75 9.66 4.16 -2.28
CA ASN A 75 10.03 4.35 -3.69
C ASN A 75 8.85 4.88 -4.51
N GLU A 76 7.62 4.43 -4.25
CA GLU A 76 6.41 4.97 -4.87
C GLU A 76 6.24 6.47 -4.56
N VAL A 77 6.43 6.86 -3.30
CA VAL A 77 6.36 8.28 -2.88
C VAL A 77 7.44 9.11 -3.59
N LYS A 78 8.68 8.58 -3.70
CA LYS A 78 9.78 9.23 -4.43
C LYS A 78 9.48 9.40 -5.92
N GLN A 79 8.87 8.39 -6.55
CA GLN A 79 8.58 8.37 -7.99
C GLN A 79 7.37 9.22 -8.41
N SER A 80 6.63 9.82 -7.45
CA SER A 80 5.39 10.56 -7.72
C SER A 80 5.45 11.66 -8.79
N THR A 81 6.63 12.23 -9.09
CA THR A 81 6.78 13.27 -10.13
C THR A 81 7.45 12.77 -11.41
N ALA A 82 8.20 11.68 -11.34
CA ALA A 82 8.91 11.09 -12.48
C ALA A 82 8.55 9.61 -12.57
N ASN A 83 7.25 9.33 -12.73
CA ASN A 83 6.76 7.97 -12.84
C ASN A 83 6.83 7.53 -14.31
N VAL A 84 7.42 6.36 -14.56
CA VAL A 84 7.50 5.75 -15.89
C VAL A 84 6.10 5.49 -16.46
N LYS A 85 5.13 5.22 -15.58
CA LYS A 85 3.75 4.83 -15.92
C LYS A 85 2.83 5.99 -16.25
N ILE A 86 3.35 7.22 -16.35
CA ILE A 86 2.54 8.41 -16.66
C ILE A 86 1.86 8.26 -18.02
N PHE A 87 2.49 7.55 -18.97
CA PHE A 87 1.97 7.37 -20.32
C PHE A 87 1.13 6.10 -20.50
N ASP A 88 1.05 5.19 -19.51
CA ASP A 88 0.35 3.89 -19.64
C ASP A 88 -1.16 4.05 -19.86
N GLN A 89 -1.75 5.16 -19.38
CA GLN A 89 -3.17 5.45 -19.55
C GLN A 89 -3.50 6.10 -20.90
N LEU A 90 -2.48 6.48 -21.68
CA LEU A 90 -2.69 7.13 -22.97
C LEU A 90 -3.00 6.11 -24.06
N LYS A 91 -3.88 6.54 -24.98
CA LYS A 91 -4.21 5.81 -26.19
C LYS A 91 -3.85 6.65 -27.39
N LEU A 92 -3.22 6.02 -28.38
CA LEU A 92 -2.96 6.69 -29.65
C LEU A 92 -4.26 6.88 -30.43
N ALA A 93 -4.25 7.79 -31.42
CA ALA A 93 -5.38 8.02 -32.32
C ALA A 93 -5.82 6.75 -33.09
N THR A 94 -4.95 5.74 -33.20
CA THR A 94 -5.24 4.43 -33.78
C THR A 94 -6.03 3.50 -32.84
N GLY A 95 -6.29 3.92 -31.59
CA GLY A 95 -6.97 3.12 -30.57
C GLY A 95 -6.07 2.17 -29.78
N ALA A 96 -4.81 1.97 -30.21
CA ALA A 96 -3.83 1.17 -29.49
C ALA A 96 -3.33 1.87 -28.21
N PRO A 97 -3.05 1.13 -27.14
CA PRO A 97 -2.46 1.70 -25.93
C PRO A 97 -1.02 2.13 -26.19
N PHE A 98 -0.55 3.14 -25.45
CA PHE A 98 0.80 3.67 -25.59
C PHE A 98 1.89 2.60 -25.38
N THR A 99 1.66 1.66 -24.45
CA THR A 99 2.59 0.59 -24.08
C THR A 99 2.96 -0.35 -25.22
N ASP A 100 2.08 -0.51 -26.21
CA ASP A 100 2.29 -1.44 -27.34
C ASP A 100 3.14 -0.80 -28.44
N VAL A 101 3.19 0.54 -28.48
CA VAL A 101 3.85 1.31 -29.54
C VAL A 101 5.16 1.93 -29.05
N ALA A 102 5.26 2.22 -27.76
CA ALA A 102 6.45 2.80 -27.15
C ALA A 102 6.68 2.32 -25.71
N SER A 103 7.96 2.25 -25.33
CA SER A 103 8.40 2.00 -23.96
C SER A 103 8.92 3.29 -23.33
N THR A 104 8.59 3.52 -22.06
CA THR A 104 9.08 4.68 -21.31
C THR A 104 10.17 4.22 -20.35
N SER A 105 11.23 5.01 -20.23
CA SER A 105 12.33 4.82 -19.29
C SER A 105 12.74 6.15 -18.67
N LEU A 106 13.38 6.09 -17.50
CA LEU A 106 13.90 7.28 -16.81
C LEU A 106 15.33 7.55 -17.27
N LYS A 107 15.59 8.75 -17.80
CA LYS A 107 16.93 9.27 -18.08
C LYS A 107 17.29 10.31 -17.02
N GLY A 108 17.58 9.83 -15.82
CA GLY A 108 17.84 10.68 -14.65
C GLY A 108 16.56 11.13 -13.94
N LYS A 109 16.66 12.16 -13.07
CA LYS A 109 15.54 12.66 -12.24
C LYS A 109 14.57 13.59 -13.00
N ASN A 110 15.08 14.28 -14.03
CA ASN A 110 14.37 15.38 -14.71
C ASN A 110 14.09 15.09 -16.19
N ALA A 111 14.32 13.87 -16.67
CA ALA A 111 14.01 13.53 -18.06
C ALA A 111 13.47 12.11 -18.18
N LEU A 112 12.43 11.98 -18.99
CA LEU A 112 11.89 10.70 -19.44
C LEU A 112 12.40 10.44 -20.86
N LEU A 113 12.69 9.18 -21.16
CA LEU A 113 13.08 8.71 -22.47
C LEU A 113 12.01 7.75 -22.95
N VAL A 114 11.32 8.11 -24.03
CA VAL A 114 10.33 7.28 -24.69
C VAL A 114 10.99 6.68 -25.94
N SER A 115 11.09 5.35 -25.97
CA SER A 115 11.61 4.60 -27.11
C SER A 115 10.44 4.01 -27.89
N VAL A 116 10.25 4.49 -29.12
CA VAL A 116 9.20 4.05 -30.03
C VAL A 116 9.70 2.85 -30.85
N PHE A 117 8.90 1.80 -30.95
CA PHE A 117 9.32 0.58 -31.65
C PHE A 117 9.42 0.80 -33.17
N ASN A 118 8.48 1.56 -33.76
CA ASN A 118 8.46 1.86 -35.19
C ASN A 118 8.78 3.34 -35.46
N PRO A 119 9.70 3.66 -36.41
CA PRO A 119 10.01 5.04 -36.75
C PRO A 119 8.83 5.79 -37.38
N LEU A 120 7.91 5.08 -38.06
CA LEU A 120 6.71 5.66 -38.67
C LEU A 120 5.70 6.16 -37.63
N ASP A 121 5.69 5.58 -36.43
CA ASP A 121 4.73 5.92 -35.38
C ASP A 121 5.23 7.03 -34.45
N VAL A 122 6.48 7.48 -34.60
CA VAL A 122 7.10 8.54 -33.78
C VAL A 122 6.26 9.81 -33.79
N LYS A 123 5.78 10.23 -34.97
CA LYS A 123 4.92 11.42 -35.10
C LYS A 123 3.59 11.27 -34.36
N LYS A 124 2.99 10.07 -34.41
CA LYS A 124 1.72 9.77 -33.71
C LYS A 124 1.92 9.79 -32.19
N VAL A 125 3.04 9.26 -31.71
CA VAL A 125 3.41 9.26 -30.29
C VAL A 125 3.63 10.69 -29.80
N VAL A 126 4.35 11.53 -30.55
CA VAL A 126 4.53 12.95 -30.25
C VAL A 126 3.18 13.68 -30.14
N SER A 127 2.29 13.50 -31.12
CA SER A 127 0.95 14.09 -31.08
C SER A 127 0.13 13.59 -29.90
N CYS A 128 0.24 12.32 -29.53
CA CYS A 128 -0.45 11.73 -28.38
C CYS A 128 0.00 12.36 -27.04
N ILE A 129 1.31 12.55 -26.86
CA ILE A 129 1.88 13.19 -25.66
C ILE A 129 1.47 14.67 -25.57
N LEU A 130 1.40 15.38 -26.69
CA LEU A 130 0.92 16.77 -26.70
C LEU A 130 -0.59 16.85 -26.41
N ALA A 131 -1.38 15.90 -26.94
CA ALA A 131 -2.81 15.82 -26.71
C ALA A 131 -3.19 15.36 -25.29
N SER A 132 -2.25 14.77 -24.53
CA SER A 132 -2.52 14.24 -23.18
C SER A 132 -2.77 15.31 -22.12
N GLY A 133 -2.64 16.60 -22.45
CA GLY A 133 -2.87 17.71 -21.53
C GLY A 133 -1.85 17.81 -20.39
N MET A 134 -0.73 17.09 -20.50
CA MET A 134 0.33 17.09 -19.46
C MET A 134 1.32 18.24 -19.61
N ASN A 135 1.16 19.09 -20.64
CA ASN A 135 2.05 20.21 -20.97
C ASN A 135 3.53 19.80 -21.06
N LEU A 136 3.79 18.58 -21.55
CA LEU A 136 5.13 18.03 -21.76
C LEU A 136 5.49 18.14 -23.24
N THR A 137 6.69 18.63 -23.52
CA THR A 137 7.20 18.75 -24.89
C THR A 137 8.21 17.63 -25.16
N PRO A 138 7.90 16.66 -26.04
CA PRO A 138 8.87 15.65 -26.46
C PRO A 138 9.86 16.22 -27.48
N GLU A 139 11.15 16.09 -27.20
CA GLU A 139 12.27 16.46 -28.06
C GLU A 139 12.80 15.19 -28.76
N GLN A 140 12.87 15.20 -30.09
CA GLN A 140 13.49 14.09 -30.84
C GLN A 140 15.01 14.17 -30.68
N MET A 141 15.65 13.09 -30.22
CA MET A 141 17.11 13.04 -30.22
C MET A 141 17.61 12.69 -31.62
N GLU A 142 17.73 13.71 -32.47
CA GLU A 142 18.31 13.60 -33.81
C GLU A 142 19.84 13.47 -33.73
N GLY A 143 20.32 12.24 -33.59
CA GLY A 143 21.71 11.88 -33.82
C GLY A 143 21.75 10.56 -34.58
N GLU A 144 22.00 10.66 -35.90
CA GLU A 144 22.31 9.71 -36.99
C GLU A 144 21.87 8.22 -36.96
N GLY A 145 21.20 7.76 -35.91
CA GLY A 145 20.67 6.39 -35.75
C GLY A 145 19.59 6.25 -34.67
N ASN A 146 19.20 7.31 -33.96
CA ASN A 146 18.27 7.25 -32.81
C ASN A 146 16.91 7.95 -33.05
N GLN A 147 16.38 7.93 -34.28
CA GLN A 147 15.09 8.55 -34.63
C GLN A 147 13.89 7.97 -33.84
N GLN A 148 14.07 6.85 -33.16
CA GLN A 148 13.07 6.17 -32.33
C GLN A 148 12.96 6.74 -30.90
N ASN A 149 13.93 7.54 -30.44
CA ASN A 149 14.04 7.97 -29.05
C ASN A 149 13.59 9.43 -28.87
N LEU A 150 12.57 9.63 -28.04
CA LEU A 150 12.04 10.92 -27.63
C LEU A 150 12.47 11.23 -26.20
N LYS A 151 13.08 12.39 -26.00
CA LYS A 151 13.44 12.90 -24.68
C LYS A 151 12.39 13.91 -24.22
N ILE A 152 11.85 13.70 -23.02
CA ILE A 152 10.87 14.60 -22.42
C ILE A 152 11.52 15.22 -21.20
N SER A 153 11.73 16.53 -21.22
CA SER A 153 12.29 17.27 -20.09
C SER A 153 11.19 17.58 -19.08
N LEU A 154 11.32 17.06 -17.86
CA LEU A 154 10.46 17.40 -16.74
C LEU A 154 11.04 18.60 -16.00
N PRO A 155 10.19 19.55 -15.57
CA PRO A 155 10.66 20.65 -14.72
C PRO A 155 11.21 20.08 -13.39
N PRO A 156 12.23 20.72 -12.82
CA PRO A 156 12.77 20.29 -11.53
C PRO A 156 11.70 20.47 -10.43
N ARG A 157 11.73 19.57 -9.45
CA ARG A 157 10.75 19.56 -8.37
C ARG A 157 10.90 20.80 -7.48
N THR A 158 9.80 21.51 -7.24
CA THR A 158 9.80 22.71 -6.39
C THR A 158 10.08 22.38 -4.92
N ARG A 159 10.51 23.38 -4.14
CA ARG A 159 10.77 23.23 -2.69
C ARG A 159 9.54 22.74 -1.93
N GLU A 160 8.37 23.32 -2.21
CA GLU A 160 7.11 22.95 -1.56
C GLU A 160 6.75 21.49 -1.83
N SER A 161 6.89 21.07 -3.08
CA SER A 161 6.64 19.70 -3.48
C SER A 161 7.57 18.74 -2.73
N ARG A 162 8.89 19.02 -2.67
CA ARG A 162 9.86 18.22 -1.88
C ARG A 162 9.47 18.11 -0.40
N LEU A 163 9.00 19.20 0.21
CA LEU A 163 8.50 19.17 1.59
C LEU A 163 7.28 18.27 1.76
N GLN A 164 6.36 18.28 0.79
CA GLN A 164 5.19 17.40 0.81
C GLN A 164 5.60 15.92 0.73
N GLN A 165 6.53 15.57 -0.16
CA GLN A 165 7.10 14.21 -0.22
C GLN A 165 7.77 13.80 1.10
N CYS A 166 8.47 14.70 1.78
CA CYS A 166 9.04 14.39 3.10
C CYS A 166 7.94 14.11 4.15
N LYS A 167 6.81 14.83 4.11
CA LYS A 167 5.66 14.54 4.98
C LYS A 167 5.04 13.19 4.67
N ASP A 168 4.86 12.87 3.39
CA ASP A 168 4.31 11.60 2.95
C ASP A 168 5.24 10.43 3.36
N CYS A 169 6.56 10.59 3.20
CA CYS A 169 7.54 9.63 3.71
C CYS A 169 7.47 9.46 5.24
N LYS A 170 7.21 10.54 6.00
CA LYS A 170 7.01 10.46 7.47
C LYS A 170 5.74 9.71 7.82
N ALA A 171 4.65 9.95 7.09
CA ALA A 171 3.40 9.20 7.27
C ALA A 171 3.61 7.70 7.03
N VAL A 172 4.26 7.34 5.91
CA VAL A 172 4.62 5.94 5.60
C VAL A 172 5.52 5.34 6.68
N PHE A 173 6.51 6.10 7.17
CA PHE A 173 7.37 5.64 8.26
C PHE A 173 6.58 5.29 9.53
N GLU A 174 5.67 6.16 9.97
CA GLU A 174 4.84 5.93 11.16
C GLU A 174 3.85 4.77 10.95
N GLU A 175 3.31 4.62 9.73
CA GLU A 175 2.48 3.47 9.35
C GLU A 175 3.21 2.14 9.55
N TYR A 176 4.44 2.01 9.06
CA TYR A 176 5.21 0.77 9.21
C TYR A 176 5.78 0.57 10.61
N LYS A 177 6.06 1.65 11.35
CA LYS A 177 6.56 1.59 12.74
C LYS A 177 5.49 1.12 13.72
N ASN A 178 4.35 1.80 13.76
CA ASN A 178 3.38 1.69 14.87
C ASN A 178 1.94 1.35 14.46
N SER A 179 1.57 1.46 13.18
CA SER A 179 0.16 1.34 12.78
C SER A 179 -0.37 -0.10 12.82
N GLY A 180 -1.70 -0.23 12.76
CA GLY A 180 -2.45 -1.49 12.73
C GLY A 180 -2.29 -2.31 11.44
N LEU A 181 -1.35 -1.94 10.55
CA LEU A 181 -1.01 -2.77 9.40
C LEU A 181 -0.49 -4.13 9.88
N LYS A 182 -1.03 -5.20 9.30
CA LYS A 182 -0.59 -6.58 9.59
C LYS A 182 0.92 -6.77 9.37
N SER A 183 1.49 -5.98 8.47
CA SER A 183 2.92 -5.90 8.13
C SER A 183 3.65 -4.73 8.80
N SER A 184 3.15 -4.20 9.91
CA SER A 184 3.89 -3.24 10.75
C SER A 184 4.76 -3.99 11.77
N LEU A 185 5.93 -3.43 12.11
CA LEU A 185 6.81 -3.95 13.15
C LEU A 185 6.07 -4.15 14.48
N GLY A 186 5.21 -3.19 14.87
CA GLY A 186 4.43 -3.26 16.10
C GLY A 186 3.34 -4.34 16.08
N SER A 187 2.75 -4.62 14.92
CA SER A 187 1.76 -5.71 14.75
C SER A 187 2.44 -7.08 14.80
N VAL A 188 3.59 -7.22 14.14
CA VAL A 188 4.44 -8.42 14.19
C VAL A 188 4.83 -8.69 15.65
N ARG A 189 5.41 -7.70 16.35
CA ARG A 189 5.76 -7.83 17.76
C ARG A 189 4.56 -8.29 18.60
N ARG A 190 3.39 -7.66 18.48
CA ARG A 190 2.18 -8.05 19.22
C ARG A 190 1.76 -9.49 18.95
N THR A 191 1.78 -9.92 17.69
CA THR A 191 1.40 -11.29 17.29
C THR A 191 2.34 -12.31 17.94
N PHE A 192 3.65 -12.11 17.82
CA PHE A 192 4.61 -13.04 18.39
C PHE A 192 4.64 -12.97 19.94
N MET A 193 4.47 -11.80 20.56
CA MET A 193 4.37 -11.70 22.02
C MET A 193 3.09 -12.37 22.56
N SER A 194 1.96 -12.30 21.83
CA SER A 194 0.72 -12.96 22.25
C SER A 194 0.84 -14.49 22.23
N LYS A 195 1.53 -15.05 21.23
CA LYS A 195 1.79 -16.49 21.12
C LYS A 195 2.73 -16.99 22.21
N LEU A 196 3.76 -16.21 22.57
CA LEU A 196 4.67 -16.56 23.67
C LEU A 196 3.96 -16.59 25.03
N LYS A 197 2.95 -15.75 25.25
CA LYS A 197 2.15 -15.75 26.50
C LYS A 197 1.25 -16.98 26.66
N THR A 198 0.86 -17.63 25.57
CA THR A 198 0.02 -18.84 25.61
C THR A 198 0.83 -20.07 26.04
N ILE A 199 2.15 -20.04 25.85
CA ILE A 199 3.08 -21.10 26.24
C ILE A 199 3.41 -20.96 27.74
N LYS A 200 3.64 -22.08 28.44
CA LYS A 200 4.07 -22.07 29.84
C LYS A 200 5.37 -21.27 30.01
N GLN A 201 5.45 -20.53 31.12
CA GLN A 201 6.56 -19.62 31.43
C GLN A 201 7.81 -20.39 31.86
N ASP A 202 8.51 -20.96 30.89
CA ASP A 202 9.82 -21.57 31.08
C ASP A 202 10.94 -20.53 30.88
N ASP A 203 12.12 -20.77 31.46
CA ASP A 203 13.28 -19.88 31.31
C ASP A 203 13.71 -19.71 29.84
N VAL A 204 13.39 -20.69 29.00
CA VAL A 204 13.60 -20.66 27.55
C VAL A 204 12.68 -19.64 26.86
N VAL A 205 11.42 -19.54 27.28
CA VAL A 205 10.45 -18.58 26.73
C VAL A 205 10.88 -17.15 27.09
N LYS A 206 11.30 -16.92 28.34
CA LYS A 206 11.80 -15.60 28.78
C LYS A 206 13.04 -15.14 28.02
N ARG A 207 13.94 -16.06 27.64
CA ARG A 207 15.09 -15.74 26.77
C ARG A 207 14.62 -15.37 25.35
N THR A 208 13.68 -16.14 24.80
CA THR A 208 13.10 -15.90 23.48
C THR A 208 12.38 -14.54 23.40
N GLU A 209 11.66 -14.15 24.45
CA GLU A 209 11.03 -12.82 24.56
C GLU A 209 12.08 -11.69 24.50
N LYS A 210 13.18 -11.83 25.24
CA LYS A 210 14.29 -10.85 25.22
C LYS A 210 14.93 -10.77 23.83
N ASP A 211 15.18 -11.90 23.18
CA ASP A 211 15.75 -11.96 21.84
C ASP A 211 14.82 -11.31 20.81
N LEU A 212 13.50 -11.55 20.92
CA LEU A 212 12.51 -10.93 20.05
C LEU A 212 12.48 -9.41 20.21
N GLU A 213 12.50 -8.91 21.45
CA GLU A 213 12.57 -7.47 21.73
C GLU A 213 13.87 -6.83 21.23
N ALA A 214 15.00 -7.52 21.38
CA ALA A 214 16.28 -7.07 20.84
C ALA A 214 16.24 -6.99 19.30
N MET A 215 15.68 -8.01 18.63
CA MET A 215 15.47 -7.99 17.19
C MET A 215 14.55 -6.83 16.79
N HIS A 216 13.41 -6.67 17.44
CA HIS A 216 12.47 -5.60 17.15
C HIS A 216 13.14 -4.21 17.24
N LYS A 217 13.92 -3.94 18.30
CA LYS A 217 14.70 -2.69 18.44
C LYS A 217 15.70 -2.49 17.29
N ALA A 218 16.41 -3.55 16.90
CA ALA A 218 17.34 -3.48 15.76
C ALA A 218 16.61 -3.16 14.43
N TYR A 219 15.45 -3.75 14.19
CA TYR A 219 14.64 -3.48 13.00
C TYR A 219 14.04 -2.06 12.99
N VAL A 220 13.64 -1.53 14.15
CA VAL A 220 13.20 -0.13 14.28
C VAL A 220 14.34 0.84 13.93
N ASN A 221 15.57 0.55 14.39
CA ASN A 221 16.74 1.36 14.04
C ASN A 221 17.04 1.33 12.53
N LYS A 222 16.99 0.14 11.91
CA LYS A 222 17.14 0.00 10.44
C LYS A 222 16.07 0.79 9.68
N LEU A 223 14.82 0.79 10.17
CA LEU A 223 13.73 1.55 9.56
C LEU A 223 14.01 3.08 9.67
N HIS A 224 14.51 3.54 10.82
CA HIS A 224 14.94 4.93 10.99
C HIS A 224 16.09 5.33 10.06
N GLU A 225 17.09 4.46 9.88
CA GLU A 225 18.20 4.70 8.95
C GLU A 225 17.71 4.81 7.50
N GLN A 226 16.85 3.89 7.06
CA GLN A 226 16.21 3.94 5.74
C GLN A 226 15.42 5.23 5.53
N PHE A 227 14.67 5.65 6.54
CA PHE A 227 13.91 6.90 6.49
C PHE A 227 14.82 8.13 6.38
N LYS A 228 15.90 8.20 7.18
CA LYS A 228 16.88 9.31 7.09
C LYS A 228 17.57 9.35 5.73
N GLN A 229 17.91 8.19 5.17
CA GLN A 229 18.47 8.11 3.81
C GLN A 229 17.46 8.58 2.76
N ALA A 230 16.18 8.20 2.90
CA ALA A 230 15.12 8.63 2.01
C ALA A 230 14.88 10.15 2.07
N GLU A 231 14.79 10.74 3.27
CA GLU A 231 14.62 12.18 3.46
C GLU A 231 15.78 12.97 2.86
N LYS A 232 17.03 12.53 3.09
CA LYS A 232 18.22 13.12 2.46
C LYS A 232 18.14 13.04 0.93
N SER A 233 17.74 11.90 0.37
CA SER A 233 17.66 11.71 -1.08
C SER A 233 16.58 12.57 -1.77
N ILE A 234 15.52 12.93 -1.04
CA ILE A 234 14.43 13.79 -1.53
C ILE A 234 14.83 15.27 -1.44
N MET A 235 15.57 15.63 -0.38
CA MET A 235 16.02 17.00 -0.17
C MET A 235 17.26 17.39 -0.99
N ALA A 236 18.03 16.41 -1.46
CA ALA A 236 19.15 16.58 -2.39
C ALA A 236 18.69 16.82 -3.83
#